data_AF-A0A4W6F5M6-F1
#
_entry.id   AF-A0A4W6F5M6-F1
#
_cell.length_a   1.000
_cell.length_b   1.000
_cell.length_c   1.000
_cell.angle_alpha   90.00
_cell.angle_beta   90.00
_cell.angle_gamma   90.00
#
_symmetry.space_group_name_H-M   'P 1'
#
loop_
_entity.id
_entity.type
_entity.pdbx_description
1 polymer ?
#
loop_
_entity_poly.entity_id
_entity_poly.type
_entity_poly.pdbx_seq_one_letter_code
_entity_poly.pdbx_strand_id
1 'polypeptide(L)'
;MSLSPVVEDEVPAVAAVPPPAAAAPVSPEVVEEELRQKIKEEMQRSLEEEINQKRQELQRQLEEMRAQAQAEAKAAAQAQVEEQVKKMLESEKAVYLENLTDSIMKERMKTEDEKLMVQLYWMELKAHQLEQREQELKKRGTLYKEHIAKLETKCTEFYKVTAESFQKGKEETHNRFARFNIQPVCGDLQSQILKCYKENTGKTLSCSSIASAYMQCVDNAKKNKLSTGG
;
A
#
# COMPACT_ATOMS: atom_id res chain seq x y z
N MET A 1 -77.54 45.96 -44.85
CA MET A 1 -78.30 44.83 -44.29
C MET A 1 -78.68 45.24 -42.88
N SER A 2 -79.92 45.23 -42.40
CA SER A 2 -81.26 45.04 -42.99
C SER A 2 -82.25 45.65 -41.94
N LEU A 3 -83.27 46.44 -42.31
CA LEU A 3 -84.63 45.97 -42.64
C LEU A 3 -85.16 44.96 -41.59
N SER A 4 -86.26 45.17 -40.85
CA SER A 4 -87.47 45.98 -41.15
C SER A 4 -88.36 46.28 -39.90
N PRO A 5 -89.44 47.09 -40.03
CA PRO A 5 -90.43 47.44 -38.98
C PRO A 5 -91.57 46.38 -38.90
N VAL A 6 -92.67 46.47 -38.11
CA VAL A 6 -93.85 47.39 -38.10
C VAL A 6 -94.67 47.13 -36.78
N VAL A 7 -95.83 47.71 -36.42
CA VAL A 7 -96.89 48.46 -37.16
C VAL A 7 -97.56 49.58 -36.30
N GLU A 8 -98.88 49.75 -36.34
CA GLU A 8 -99.68 50.96 -36.07
C GLU A 8 -100.93 50.69 -35.20
N ASP A 9 -101.48 51.75 -34.58
CA ASP A 9 -102.91 52.07 -34.35
C ASP A 9 -102.97 53.46 -33.67
N GLU A 10 -103.97 54.36 -33.78
CA GLU A 10 -105.22 54.43 -34.56
C GLU A 10 -105.58 55.96 -34.72
N VAL A 11 -106.53 56.31 -35.60
CA VAL A 11 -107.09 57.68 -35.83
C VAL A 11 -108.51 57.53 -36.42
N PRO A 12 -109.48 58.51 -36.38
CA PRO A 12 -109.38 59.93 -35.97
C PRO A 12 -110.64 60.58 -35.27
N ALA A 13 -110.60 61.93 -35.12
CA ALA A 13 -111.73 62.91 -35.12
C ALA A 13 -112.57 63.12 -33.82
N VAL A 14 -113.08 64.32 -33.46
CA VAL A 14 -112.98 65.74 -33.95
C VAL A 14 -113.45 66.73 -32.83
N ALA A 15 -113.12 68.04 -32.96
CA ALA A 15 -113.60 69.23 -32.18
C ALA A 15 -112.79 69.61 -30.89
N ALA A 16 -112.64 70.88 -30.45
CA ALA A 16 -113.22 72.16 -30.92
C ALA A 16 -112.43 73.46 -30.48
N VAL A 17 -112.06 74.34 -31.45
CA VAL A 17 -112.00 75.85 -31.40
C VAL A 17 -110.97 76.55 -30.41
N PRO A 18 -110.91 77.92 -30.25
CA PRO A 18 -109.80 78.84 -30.61
C PRO A 18 -108.99 79.42 -29.37
N PRO A 19 -108.18 80.53 -29.40
CA PRO A 19 -107.79 81.50 -30.46
C PRO A 19 -106.27 81.92 -30.53
N PRO A 20 -105.85 82.83 -31.46
CA PRO A 20 -104.47 83.34 -31.58
C PRO A 20 -104.26 84.86 -31.31
N ALA A 21 -103.09 85.24 -30.77
CA ALA A 21 -102.43 86.57 -30.81
C ALA A 21 -101.17 86.52 -29.89
N ALA A 22 -100.09 87.30 -30.03
CA ALA A 22 -99.50 88.06 -31.14
C ALA A 22 -98.00 88.28 -30.79
N ALA A 23 -97.11 88.46 -31.77
CA ALA A 23 -95.67 88.63 -31.52
C ALA A 23 -95.29 90.08 -31.15
N ALA A 24 -94.22 90.24 -30.35
CA ALA A 24 -93.60 91.54 -30.03
C ALA A 24 -92.05 91.40 -29.99
N PRO A 25 -91.27 92.48 -30.20
CA PRO A 25 -89.86 92.40 -30.59
C PRO A 25 -88.84 92.44 -29.42
N VAL A 26 -87.60 92.01 -29.71
CA VAL A 26 -86.47 91.93 -28.76
C VAL A 26 -85.46 93.06 -29.00
N SER A 27 -84.82 93.58 -27.95
CA SER A 27 -83.87 94.71 -27.98
C SER A 27 -82.38 94.28 -27.97
N PRO A 28 -81.46 95.08 -28.54
CA PRO A 28 -80.09 94.65 -28.82
C PRO A 28 -79.11 94.61 -27.63
N GLU A 29 -79.36 95.31 -26.51
CA GLU A 29 -78.44 95.31 -25.35
C GLU A 29 -78.31 93.93 -24.69
N VAL A 30 -79.42 93.18 -24.61
CA VAL A 30 -79.45 91.84 -23.98
C VAL A 30 -78.54 90.85 -24.72
N VAL A 31 -78.38 91.03 -26.04
CA VAL A 31 -77.61 90.13 -26.90
C VAL A 31 -76.09 90.31 -26.73
N GLU A 32 -75.60 91.52 -26.43
CA GLU A 32 -74.16 91.74 -26.18
C GLU A 32 -73.74 91.18 -24.81
N GLU A 33 -74.61 91.31 -23.80
CA GLU A 33 -74.36 90.79 -22.46
C GLU A 33 -74.37 89.25 -22.44
N GLU A 34 -75.33 88.64 -23.14
CA GLU A 34 -75.41 87.18 -23.37
C GLU A 34 -74.18 86.64 -24.13
N LEU A 35 -73.65 87.39 -25.11
CA LEU A 35 -72.42 87.04 -25.82
C LEU A 35 -71.18 87.11 -24.91
N ARG A 36 -71.04 88.16 -24.08
CA ARG A 36 -69.94 88.28 -23.10
C ARG A 36 -69.96 87.16 -22.07
N GLN A 37 -71.14 86.76 -21.62
CA GLN A 37 -71.33 85.66 -20.68
C GLN A 37 -70.92 84.33 -21.31
N LYS A 38 -71.33 84.08 -22.55
CA LYS A 38 -70.96 82.90 -23.34
C LYS A 38 -69.46 82.77 -23.59
N ILE A 39 -68.77 83.87 -23.88
CA ILE A 39 -67.29 83.91 -24.02
C ILE A 39 -66.60 83.56 -22.70
N LYS A 40 -67.10 84.07 -21.56
CA LYS A 40 -66.60 83.69 -20.23
C LYS A 40 -66.79 82.20 -19.96
N GLU A 41 -67.98 81.66 -20.23
CA GLU A 41 -68.30 80.24 -20.01
C GLU A 41 -67.52 79.29 -20.92
N GLU A 42 -67.21 79.70 -22.16
CA GLU A 42 -66.35 78.95 -23.08
C GLU A 42 -64.89 78.98 -22.61
N MET A 43 -64.36 80.15 -22.26
CA MET A 43 -63.01 80.30 -21.72
C MET A 43 -62.85 79.54 -20.39
N GLN A 44 -63.87 79.53 -19.54
CA GLN A 44 -63.88 78.80 -18.27
C GLN A 44 -63.97 77.28 -18.48
N ARG A 45 -64.78 76.79 -19.43
CA ARG A 45 -64.77 75.37 -19.83
C ARG A 45 -63.44 74.94 -20.42
N SER A 46 -62.85 75.73 -21.33
CA SER A 46 -61.54 75.44 -21.92
C SER A 46 -60.43 75.36 -20.86
N LEU A 47 -60.43 76.28 -19.89
CA LEU A 47 -59.51 76.26 -18.75
C LEU A 47 -59.74 75.02 -17.85
N GLU A 48 -60.99 74.63 -17.61
CA GLU A 48 -61.33 73.46 -16.80
C GLU A 48 -61.01 72.13 -17.51
N GLU A 49 -61.19 72.07 -18.83
CA GLU A 49 -60.71 70.98 -19.69
C GLU A 49 -59.18 70.88 -19.67
N GLU A 50 -58.45 72.00 -19.81
CA GLU A 50 -56.99 72.01 -19.73
C GLU A 50 -56.50 71.57 -18.33
N ILE A 51 -57.10 72.08 -17.25
CA ILE A 51 -56.80 71.64 -15.88
C ILE A 51 -57.03 70.13 -15.73
N ASN A 52 -58.14 69.60 -16.24
CA ASN A 52 -58.43 68.17 -16.17
C ASN A 52 -57.46 67.32 -17.01
N GLN A 53 -57.09 67.76 -18.22
CA GLN A 53 -56.07 67.11 -19.05
C GLN A 53 -54.70 67.09 -18.36
N LYS A 54 -54.24 68.23 -17.81
CA LYS A 54 -52.98 68.32 -17.05
C LYS A 54 -53.02 67.43 -15.81
N ARG A 55 -54.16 67.33 -15.13
CA ARG A 55 -54.35 66.46 -13.97
C ARG A 55 -54.30 64.97 -14.34
N GLN A 56 -54.91 64.57 -15.45
CA GLN A 56 -54.84 63.21 -15.98
C GLN A 56 -53.42 62.83 -16.40
N GLU A 57 -52.70 63.71 -17.11
CA GLU A 57 -51.32 63.45 -17.53
C GLU A 57 -50.37 63.37 -16.33
N LEU A 58 -50.50 64.26 -15.34
CA LEU A 58 -49.74 64.19 -14.09
C LEU A 58 -50.04 62.90 -13.30
N GLN A 59 -51.30 62.45 -13.30
CA GLN A 59 -51.70 61.21 -12.66
C GLN A 59 -51.11 59.98 -13.39
N ARG A 60 -51.14 59.98 -14.72
CA ARG A 60 -50.52 58.96 -15.58
C ARG A 60 -49.01 58.86 -15.32
N GLN A 61 -48.32 60.00 -15.26
CA GLN A 61 -46.88 60.06 -14.94
C GLN A 61 -46.58 59.55 -13.53
N LEU A 62 -47.42 59.87 -12.53
CA LEU A 62 -47.28 59.34 -11.17
C LEU A 62 -47.49 57.82 -11.10
N GLU A 63 -48.44 57.29 -11.87
CA GLU A 63 -48.70 55.84 -11.95
C GLU A 63 -47.57 55.11 -12.68
N GLU A 64 -47.05 55.68 -13.77
CA GLU A 64 -45.89 55.18 -14.52
C GLU A 64 -44.62 55.15 -13.64
N MET A 65 -44.29 56.26 -12.96
CA MET A 65 -43.18 56.35 -11.99
C MET A 65 -43.33 55.34 -10.84
N ARG A 66 -44.55 55.14 -10.31
CA ARG A 66 -44.80 54.14 -9.26
C ARG A 66 -44.64 52.71 -9.76
N ALA A 67 -45.12 52.41 -10.97
CA ALA A 67 -44.96 51.09 -11.57
C ALA A 67 -43.47 50.78 -11.82
N GLN A 68 -42.71 51.75 -12.31
CA GLN A 68 -41.28 51.64 -12.54
C GLN A 68 -40.51 51.43 -11.23
N ALA A 69 -40.76 52.25 -10.19
CA ALA A 69 -40.14 52.08 -8.88
C ALA A 69 -40.52 50.74 -8.21
N GLN A 70 -41.74 50.24 -8.40
CA GLN A 70 -42.14 48.91 -7.92
C GLN A 70 -41.46 47.77 -8.70
N ALA A 71 -41.24 47.93 -10.01
CA ALA A 71 -40.53 46.96 -10.83
C ALA A 71 -39.04 46.90 -10.43
N GLU A 72 -38.39 48.06 -10.28
CA GLU A 72 -37.01 48.19 -9.80
C GLU A 72 -36.83 47.60 -8.40
N ALA A 73 -37.73 47.90 -7.45
CA ALA A 73 -37.69 47.33 -6.11
C ALA A 73 -37.86 45.79 -6.12
N LYS A 74 -38.72 45.24 -6.98
CA LYS A 74 -38.88 43.79 -7.14
C LYS A 74 -37.64 43.14 -7.77
N ALA A 75 -37.07 43.76 -8.81
CA ALA A 75 -35.85 43.27 -9.47
C ALA A 75 -34.65 43.30 -8.51
N ALA A 76 -34.49 44.37 -7.73
CA ALA A 76 -33.44 44.48 -6.71
C ALA A 76 -33.61 43.43 -5.60
N ALA A 77 -34.84 43.19 -5.13
CA ALA A 77 -35.13 42.14 -4.15
C ALA A 77 -34.85 40.73 -4.70
N GLN A 78 -35.22 40.46 -5.96
CA GLN A 78 -34.92 39.18 -6.63
C GLN A 78 -33.41 38.97 -6.78
N ALA A 79 -32.67 39.98 -7.28
CA ALA A 79 -31.21 39.91 -7.42
C ALA A 79 -30.51 39.65 -6.07
N GLN A 80 -30.96 40.30 -4.99
CA GLN A 80 -30.41 40.08 -3.65
C GLN A 80 -30.68 38.66 -3.14
N VAL A 81 -31.87 38.10 -3.40
CA VAL A 81 -32.20 36.71 -3.04
C VAL A 81 -31.36 35.73 -3.86
N GLU A 82 -31.23 35.93 -5.19
CA GLU A 82 -30.40 35.09 -6.06
C GLU A 82 -28.93 35.08 -5.63
N GLU A 83 -28.36 36.24 -5.28
CA GLU A 83 -26.98 36.34 -4.79
C GLU A 83 -26.79 35.62 -3.45
N GLN A 84 -27.72 35.78 -2.49
CA GLN A 84 -27.65 35.09 -1.20
C GLN A 84 -27.81 33.57 -1.36
N VAL A 85 -28.76 33.11 -2.18
CA VAL A 85 -28.96 31.68 -2.46
C VAL A 85 -27.72 31.09 -3.13
N LYS A 86 -27.14 31.77 -4.12
CA LYS A 86 -25.89 31.34 -4.77
C LYS A 86 -24.76 31.22 -3.76
N LYS A 87 -24.54 32.25 -2.94
CA LYS A 87 -23.47 32.28 -1.93
C LYS A 87 -23.62 31.18 -0.88
N MET A 88 -24.84 30.95 -0.37
CA MET A 88 -25.10 29.85 0.56
C MET A 88 -24.85 28.50 -0.10
N LEU A 89 -25.39 28.27 -1.30
CA LEU A 89 -25.21 27.01 -2.04
C LEU A 89 -23.73 26.71 -2.35
N GLU A 90 -22.92 27.73 -2.66
CA GLU A 90 -21.47 27.59 -2.85
C GLU A 90 -20.77 27.21 -1.53
N SER A 91 -21.13 27.84 -0.42
CA SER A 91 -20.57 27.51 0.90
C SER A 91 -20.98 26.11 1.40
N GLU A 92 -22.23 25.71 1.19
CA GLU A 92 -22.75 24.40 1.57
C GLU A 92 -22.09 23.28 0.75
N LYS A 93 -21.90 23.50 -0.55
CA LYS A 93 -21.12 22.59 -1.40
C LYS A 93 -19.67 22.45 -0.93
N ALA A 94 -19.01 23.55 -0.55
CA ALA A 94 -17.64 23.50 -0.03
C ALA A 94 -17.56 22.66 1.26
N VAL A 95 -18.44 22.93 2.23
CA VAL A 95 -18.54 22.17 3.49
C VAL A 95 -18.88 20.70 3.25
N TYR A 96 -19.77 20.39 2.30
CA TYR A 96 -20.09 19.02 1.94
C TYR A 96 -18.88 18.27 1.34
N LEU A 97 -18.16 18.91 0.41
CA LEU A 97 -16.96 18.34 -0.22
C LEU A 97 -15.82 18.13 0.78
N GLU A 98 -15.62 19.05 1.72
CA GLU A 98 -14.66 18.92 2.81
C GLU A 98 -15.03 17.73 3.70
N ASN A 99 -16.26 17.67 4.23
CA ASN A 99 -16.74 16.56 5.05
C ASN A 99 -16.66 15.19 4.34
N LEU A 100 -16.95 15.14 3.04
CA LEU A 100 -16.83 13.94 2.22
C LEU A 100 -15.36 13.51 2.08
N THR A 101 -14.46 14.45 1.81
CA THR A 101 -13.01 14.20 1.69
C THR A 101 -12.44 13.69 3.01
N ASP A 102 -12.83 14.31 4.12
CA ASP A 102 -12.45 13.94 5.48
C ASP A 102 -12.93 12.52 5.84
N SER A 103 -14.17 12.18 5.47
CA SER A 103 -14.75 10.86 5.69
C SER A 103 -14.01 9.79 4.87
N ILE A 104 -13.72 10.07 3.60
CA ILE A 104 -12.92 9.18 2.73
C ILE A 104 -11.51 8.98 3.31
N MET A 105 -10.86 10.03 3.80
CA MET A 105 -9.53 9.95 4.41
C MET A 105 -9.54 9.11 5.69
N LYS A 106 -10.53 9.30 6.57
CA LYS A 106 -10.70 8.52 7.80
C LYS A 106 -10.91 7.03 7.52
N GLU A 107 -11.75 6.68 6.56
CA GLU A 107 -11.95 5.27 6.18
C GLU A 107 -10.69 4.66 5.55
N ARG A 108 -9.96 5.39 4.69
CA ARG A 108 -8.67 4.91 4.15
C ARG A 108 -7.67 4.61 5.27
N MET A 109 -7.49 5.55 6.21
CA MET A 109 -6.59 5.35 7.35
C MET A 109 -6.97 4.12 8.19
N LYS A 110 -8.26 3.89 8.47
CA LYS A 110 -8.71 2.67 9.16
C LYS A 110 -8.35 1.40 8.39
N THR A 111 -8.62 1.35 7.08
CA THR A 111 -8.30 0.16 6.27
C THR A 111 -6.79 -0.11 6.17
N GLU A 112 -5.96 0.93 6.19
CA GLU A 112 -4.50 0.80 6.23
C GLU A 112 -4.02 0.32 7.60
N ASP A 113 -4.57 0.85 8.69
CA ASP A 113 -4.26 0.45 10.07
C ASP A 113 -4.67 -1.01 10.36
N GLU A 114 -5.88 -1.42 9.97
CA GLU A 114 -6.32 -2.83 10.05
C GLU A 114 -5.37 -3.77 9.28
N LYS A 115 -4.97 -3.37 8.07
CA LYS A 115 -4.03 -4.14 7.24
C LYS A 115 -2.63 -4.19 7.87
N LEU A 116 -2.18 -3.12 8.53
CA LEU A 116 -0.93 -3.10 9.29
C LEU A 116 -0.99 -4.00 10.53
N MET A 117 -2.09 -3.94 11.29
CA MET A 117 -2.33 -4.76 12.48
C MET A 117 -2.34 -6.26 12.14
N VAL A 118 -3.00 -6.67 11.05
CA VAL A 118 -2.96 -8.06 10.56
C VAL A 118 -1.55 -8.50 10.13
N GLN A 119 -0.78 -7.63 9.48
CA GLN A 119 0.61 -7.92 9.11
C GLN A 119 1.52 -8.08 10.34
N LEU A 120 1.38 -7.20 11.34
CA LEU A 120 2.13 -7.26 12.60
C LEU A 120 1.83 -8.56 13.35
N TYR A 121 0.54 -8.92 13.50
CA TYR A 121 0.13 -10.17 14.12
C TYR A 121 0.70 -11.41 13.41
N TRP A 122 0.67 -11.44 12.08
CA TRP A 122 1.26 -12.54 11.32
C TRP A 122 2.78 -12.62 11.45
N MET A 123 3.46 -11.47 11.50
CA MET A 123 4.89 -11.39 11.70
C MET A 123 5.30 -11.85 13.11
N GLU A 124 4.55 -11.48 14.14
CA GLU A 124 4.74 -11.92 15.53
C GLU A 124 4.53 -13.43 15.68
N LEU A 125 3.46 -13.98 15.10
CA LEU A 125 3.21 -15.43 15.09
C LEU A 125 4.35 -16.20 14.41
N LYS A 126 4.87 -15.65 13.31
CA LYS A 126 6.00 -16.24 12.57
C LYS A 126 7.32 -16.13 13.35
N ALA A 127 7.53 -15.03 14.07
CA ALA A 127 8.69 -14.86 14.95
C ALA A 127 8.70 -15.93 16.06
N HIS A 128 7.58 -16.13 16.75
CA HIS A 128 7.43 -17.20 17.75
C HIS A 128 7.68 -18.60 17.16
N GLN A 129 7.18 -18.89 15.95
CA GLN A 129 7.44 -20.17 15.28
C GLN A 129 8.93 -20.35 14.94
N LEU A 130 9.62 -19.28 14.52
CA LEU A 130 11.06 -19.30 14.25
C LEU A 130 11.88 -19.52 15.53
N GLU A 131 11.50 -18.87 16.63
CA GLU A 131 12.17 -19.07 17.93
C GLU A 131 12.04 -20.53 18.41
N GLN A 132 10.85 -21.13 18.32
CA GLN A 132 10.66 -22.56 18.64
C GLN A 132 11.56 -23.47 17.79
N ARG A 133 11.66 -23.19 16.47
CA ARG A 133 12.55 -23.92 15.54
C ARG A 133 14.01 -23.73 15.88
N GLU A 134 14.44 -22.53 16.28
CA GLU A 134 15.80 -22.25 16.71
C GLU A 134 16.13 -23.00 18.01
N GLN A 135 15.22 -23.02 18.99
CA GLN A 135 15.39 -23.79 20.22
C GLN A 135 15.52 -25.31 19.95
N GLU A 136 14.73 -25.86 19.02
CA GLU A 136 14.89 -27.25 18.57
C GLU A 136 16.25 -27.51 17.90
N LEU A 137 16.65 -26.65 16.97
CA LEU A 137 17.95 -26.75 16.28
C LEU A 137 19.12 -26.65 17.28
N LYS A 138 19.02 -25.76 18.27
CA LYS A 138 20.01 -25.60 19.35
C LYS A 138 20.12 -26.87 20.20
N LYS A 139 18.99 -27.47 20.60
CA LYS A 139 18.96 -28.77 21.33
C LYS A 139 19.58 -29.91 20.51
N ARG A 140 19.29 -29.99 19.20
CA ARG A 140 19.94 -30.97 18.32
C ARG A 140 21.45 -30.69 18.19
N GLY A 141 21.83 -29.43 18.06
CA GLY A 141 23.22 -28.98 17.96
C GLY A 141 24.05 -29.30 19.20
N THR A 142 23.51 -29.19 20.41
CA THR A 142 24.21 -29.60 21.64
C THR A 142 24.40 -31.12 21.67
N LEU A 143 23.35 -31.91 21.36
CA LEU A 143 23.45 -33.37 21.31
C LEU A 143 24.49 -33.84 20.28
N TYR A 144 24.50 -33.27 19.06
CA TYR A 144 25.51 -33.61 18.05
C TYR A 144 26.93 -33.27 18.51
N LYS A 145 27.15 -32.11 19.14
CA LYS A 145 28.46 -31.75 19.71
C LYS A 145 28.90 -32.73 20.81
N GLU A 146 27.99 -33.14 21.69
CA GLU A 146 28.30 -34.16 22.70
C GLU A 146 28.65 -35.53 22.08
N HIS A 147 27.95 -35.94 21.03
CA HIS A 147 28.24 -37.19 20.33
C HIS A 147 29.62 -37.15 19.66
N ILE A 148 29.97 -36.04 19.02
CA ILE A 148 31.29 -35.80 18.43
C ILE A 148 32.37 -35.85 19.52
N ALA A 149 32.22 -35.10 20.61
CA ALA A 149 33.19 -35.10 21.71
C ALA A 149 33.36 -36.50 22.34
N LYS A 150 32.28 -37.27 22.52
CA LYS A 150 32.33 -38.67 23.00
C LYS A 150 33.07 -39.60 22.04
N LEU A 151 32.96 -39.37 20.73
CA LEU A 151 33.68 -40.12 19.69
C LEU A 151 35.17 -39.72 19.66
N GLU A 152 35.47 -38.43 19.72
CA GLU A 152 36.83 -37.89 19.79
C GLU A 152 37.58 -38.44 21.00
N THR A 153 37.01 -38.37 22.21
CA THR A 153 37.61 -38.94 23.42
C THR A 153 37.94 -40.42 23.23
N LYS A 154 36.96 -41.25 22.83
CA LYS A 154 37.18 -42.68 22.57
C LYS A 154 38.27 -42.95 21.51
N CYS A 155 38.34 -42.09 20.49
CA CYS A 155 39.34 -42.19 19.44
C CYS A 155 40.75 -41.90 19.99
N THR A 156 40.89 -40.86 20.82
CA THR A 156 42.17 -40.53 21.49
C THR A 156 42.60 -41.61 22.49
N GLU A 157 41.67 -42.16 23.27
CA GLU A 157 41.91 -43.28 24.18
C GLU A 157 42.37 -44.53 23.42
N PHE A 158 41.67 -44.87 22.33
CA PHE A 158 42.02 -46.01 21.48
C PHE A 158 43.41 -45.87 20.86
N TYR A 159 43.75 -44.70 20.31
CA TYR A 159 45.09 -44.46 19.76
C TYR A 159 46.18 -44.51 20.84
N LYS A 160 45.92 -43.95 22.03
CA LYS A 160 46.86 -44.03 23.15
C LYS A 160 47.13 -45.48 23.56
N VAL A 161 46.09 -46.26 23.83
CA VAL A 161 46.21 -47.68 24.22
C VAL A 161 46.86 -48.51 23.11
N THR A 162 46.56 -48.22 21.84
CA THR A 162 47.19 -48.89 20.69
C THR A 162 48.69 -48.58 20.61
N ALA A 163 49.09 -47.32 20.79
CA ALA A 163 50.50 -46.92 20.81
C ALA A 163 51.27 -47.54 21.98
N GLU A 164 50.70 -47.52 23.20
CA GLU A 164 51.26 -48.14 24.40
C GLU A 164 51.40 -49.66 24.23
N SER A 165 50.38 -50.34 23.73
CA SER A 165 50.39 -51.78 23.46
C SER A 165 51.41 -52.17 22.37
N PHE A 166 51.50 -51.38 21.29
CA PHE A 166 52.50 -51.60 20.24
C PHE A 166 53.93 -51.40 20.76
N GLN A 167 54.19 -50.34 21.52
CA GLN A 167 55.48 -50.08 22.15
C GLN A 167 55.86 -51.22 23.10
N LYS A 168 54.93 -51.65 23.96
CA LYS A 168 55.12 -52.77 24.88
C LYS A 168 55.40 -54.08 24.15
N GLY A 169 54.61 -54.42 23.12
CA GLY A 169 54.83 -55.63 22.32
C GLY A 169 56.18 -55.62 21.59
N LYS A 170 56.62 -54.46 21.11
CA LYS A 170 57.96 -54.25 20.55
C LYS A 170 59.05 -54.48 21.60
N GLU A 171 58.90 -53.93 22.81
CA GLU A 171 59.85 -54.08 23.92
C GLU A 171 59.90 -55.51 24.46
N GLU A 172 58.76 -56.19 24.62
CA GLU A 172 58.69 -57.59 25.02
C GLU A 172 59.34 -58.51 23.97
N THR A 173 59.07 -58.27 22.69
CA THR A 173 59.73 -58.99 21.58
C THR A 173 61.23 -58.73 21.61
N HIS A 174 61.65 -57.47 21.72
CA HIS A 174 63.06 -57.11 21.81
C HIS A 174 63.73 -57.78 23.00
N ASN A 175 63.17 -57.70 24.21
CA ASN A 175 63.71 -58.31 25.42
C ASN A 175 63.77 -59.84 25.35
N ARG A 176 62.79 -60.48 24.68
CA ARG A 176 62.80 -61.93 24.44
C ARG A 176 63.95 -62.34 23.53
N PHE A 177 64.17 -61.62 22.42
CA PHE A 177 65.19 -61.98 21.44
C PHE A 177 66.59 -61.40 21.71
N ALA A 178 66.72 -60.28 22.43
CA ALA A 178 68.00 -59.68 22.81
C ALA A 178 68.82 -60.57 23.75
N ARG A 179 68.15 -61.40 24.57
CA ARG A 179 68.81 -62.45 25.37
C ARG A 179 69.39 -63.57 24.50
N PHE A 180 68.80 -63.80 23.33
CA PHE A 180 69.31 -64.74 22.33
C PHE A 180 70.15 -63.99 21.30
N ASN A 181 71.36 -63.59 21.71
CA ASN A 181 72.42 -63.32 20.73
C ASN A 181 72.82 -64.67 20.09
N ILE A 182 72.04 -65.09 19.09
CA ILE A 182 72.29 -66.33 18.33
C ILE A 182 73.47 -66.07 17.39
N GLN A 183 74.68 -66.03 17.95
CA GLN A 183 75.89 -66.09 17.15
C GLN A 183 75.95 -67.49 16.50
N PRO A 184 75.92 -67.60 15.16
CA PRO A 184 76.05 -68.88 14.49
C PRO A 184 77.37 -69.54 14.88
N VAL A 185 77.32 -70.75 15.45
CA VAL A 185 78.46 -71.46 16.08
C VAL A 185 79.71 -71.51 15.19
N CYS A 186 79.51 -71.65 13.87
CA CYS A 186 80.59 -71.70 12.88
C CYS A 186 80.55 -70.49 11.93
N GLY A 187 79.84 -69.42 12.26
CA GLY A 187 79.59 -68.28 11.36
C GLY A 187 80.82 -67.43 11.05
N ASP A 188 81.75 -67.33 11.99
CA ASP A 188 83.03 -66.65 11.76
C ASP A 188 83.89 -67.44 10.76
N LEU A 189 83.96 -68.76 10.92
CA LEU A 189 84.58 -69.68 9.95
C LEU A 189 83.84 -69.68 8.60
N GLN A 190 82.50 -69.61 8.60
CA GLN A 190 81.68 -69.49 7.40
C GLN A 190 81.99 -68.20 6.63
N SER A 191 82.16 -67.09 7.36
CA SER A 191 82.52 -65.79 6.78
C SER A 191 83.95 -65.82 6.22
N GLN A 192 84.90 -66.45 6.93
CA GLN A 192 86.28 -66.61 6.48
C GLN A 192 86.40 -67.51 5.24
N ILE A 193 85.67 -68.64 5.17
CA ILE A 193 85.74 -69.52 4.00
C ILE A 193 85.09 -68.89 2.76
N LEU A 194 83.96 -68.20 2.93
CA LEU A 194 83.32 -67.44 1.84
C LEU A 194 84.22 -66.31 1.33
N LYS A 195 84.89 -65.59 2.23
CA LYS A 195 85.89 -64.58 1.89
C LYS A 195 87.08 -65.20 1.12
N CYS A 196 87.65 -66.29 1.63
CA CYS A 196 88.80 -66.95 1.01
C CYS A 196 88.49 -67.44 -0.41
N TYR A 197 87.33 -68.07 -0.64
CA TYR A 197 86.94 -68.52 -1.99
C TYR A 197 86.69 -67.36 -2.96
N LYS A 198 86.15 -66.23 -2.48
CA LYS A 198 85.99 -65.01 -3.29
C LYS A 198 87.34 -64.44 -3.72
N GLU A 199 88.31 -64.41 -2.79
CA GLU A 199 89.66 -63.89 -3.02
C GLU A 199 90.54 -64.86 -3.85
N ASN A 200 90.29 -66.17 -3.77
CA ASN A 200 91.06 -67.22 -4.45
C ASN A 200 90.22 -67.98 -5.49
N THR A 201 89.50 -67.25 -6.34
CA THR A 201 88.66 -67.83 -7.41
C THR A 201 89.49 -68.76 -8.30
N GLY A 202 89.06 -70.02 -8.47
CA GLY A 202 89.77 -71.06 -9.22
C GLY A 202 90.94 -71.74 -8.47
N LYS A 203 91.34 -71.27 -7.29
CA LYS A 203 92.38 -71.86 -6.43
C LYS A 203 91.80 -72.31 -5.08
N THR A 204 90.68 -73.01 -5.11
CA THR A 204 89.91 -73.42 -3.91
C THR A 204 90.73 -74.26 -2.92
N LEU A 205 91.72 -75.00 -3.38
CA LEU A 205 92.64 -75.78 -2.53
C LEU A 205 93.48 -74.90 -1.58
N SER A 206 93.73 -73.62 -1.90
CA SER A 206 94.40 -72.68 -0.98
C SER A 206 93.54 -72.36 0.25
N CYS A 207 92.23 -72.55 0.17
CA CYS A 207 91.29 -72.39 1.29
C CYS A 207 90.97 -73.70 2.03
N SER A 208 91.65 -74.81 1.68
CA SER A 208 91.37 -76.14 2.22
C SER A 208 91.49 -76.26 3.74
N SER A 209 92.43 -75.54 4.37
CA SER A 209 92.59 -75.50 5.83
C SER A 209 91.38 -74.89 6.52
N ILE A 210 90.90 -73.74 6.03
CA ILE A 210 89.71 -73.04 6.54
C ILE A 210 88.45 -73.87 6.27
N ALA A 211 88.34 -74.50 5.09
CA ALA A 211 87.23 -75.40 4.76
C ALA A 211 87.15 -76.60 5.70
N SER A 212 88.30 -77.23 6.00
CA SER A 212 88.38 -78.36 6.94
C SER A 212 88.01 -77.93 8.36
N ALA A 213 88.48 -76.77 8.82
CA ALA A 213 88.11 -76.21 10.13
C ALA A 213 86.60 -75.91 10.23
N TYR A 214 85.99 -75.35 9.17
CA TYR A 214 84.55 -75.12 9.11
C TYR A 214 83.76 -76.43 9.16
N MET A 215 84.15 -77.45 8.39
CA MET A 215 83.46 -78.76 8.42
C MET A 215 83.57 -79.43 9.80
N GLN A 216 84.76 -79.42 10.42
CA GLN A 216 84.96 -79.95 11.77
C GLN A 216 84.10 -79.21 12.81
N CYS A 217 84.00 -77.88 12.71
CA CYS A 217 83.10 -77.09 13.56
C CYS A 217 81.64 -77.52 13.39
N VAL A 218 81.17 -77.65 12.15
CA VAL A 218 79.79 -78.06 11.83
C VAL A 218 79.49 -79.48 12.33
N ASP A 219 80.41 -80.43 12.14
CA ASP A 219 80.20 -81.83 12.54
C ASP A 219 80.26 -82.02 14.06
N ASN A 220 81.11 -81.26 14.76
CA ASN A 220 81.12 -81.21 16.22
C ASN A 220 79.83 -80.55 16.76
N ALA A 221 79.34 -79.48 16.13
CA ALA A 221 78.07 -78.84 16.50
C ALA A 221 76.87 -79.77 16.28
N LYS A 222 76.84 -80.55 15.19
CA LYS A 222 75.81 -81.59 14.94
C LYS A 222 75.83 -82.66 16.03
N LYS A 223 77.00 -83.21 16.36
CA LYS A 223 77.15 -84.24 17.42
C LYS A 223 76.67 -83.72 18.77
N ASN A 224 77.07 -82.51 19.16
CA ASN A 224 76.70 -81.95 20.47
C ASN A 224 75.20 -81.67 20.60
N LYS A 225 74.51 -81.22 19.54
CA LYS A 225 73.05 -80.98 19.59
C LYS A 225 72.20 -82.23 19.74
N LEU A 226 72.71 -83.41 19.36
CA LEU A 226 72.01 -84.69 19.52
C LEU A 226 72.08 -85.24 20.95
N SER A 227 72.87 -84.63 21.84
CA SER A 227 73.13 -85.16 23.20
C SER A 227 72.40 -84.44 24.33
N THR A 228 71.69 -83.33 24.07
CA THR A 228 71.08 -82.47 25.10
C THR A 228 69.59 -82.19 24.87
N GLY A 229 68.86 -83.13 24.28
CA GLY A 229 67.40 -83.10 24.18
C GLY A 229 66.76 -84.00 25.23
N GLY A 230 66.28 -83.41 26.32
CA GLY A 230 65.56 -84.06 27.42
C GLY A 230 64.69 -83.04 28.15
#